data_AF-A0A397AST6-F1
#
_entry.id   AF-A0A397AST6-F1
#
_cell.length_a   1.000
_cell.length_b   1.000
_cell.length_c   1.000
_cell.angle_alpha   90.00
_cell.angle_beta   90.00
_cell.angle_gamma   90.00
#
_symmetry.space_group_name_H-M   'P 1'
#
loop_
_entity.id
_entity.type
_entity.pdbx_description
1 polymer ?
#
loop_
_entity_poly.entity_id
_entity_poly.type
_entity_poly.pdbx_seq_one_letter_code
_entity_poly.pdbx_strand_id
1 'polypeptide(L)'
;KQLCNAVIYEYAGEDEFKLDDNDHIGFYPTWDINKRLSYRPDNEKCLMRNMTSPQFCTPCQENMWLQFLTRISFVEDVVVTGKDVALKLIPLGQLRPNPIPNERYSVQWFNNGNEVKTFRDQFSIDVSTVSGATKQWTVKVNFTTPTIRVDSKGVTRAERSFNADYTTPTSTLTPTTTAATPTTTKATPSPTTATPVPTTVPPAPIMVTLTPTTIKAQYAYVELL
;
A
#
# COMPACT_ATOMS: atom_id res chain seq x y z
N LYS A 1 -21.58 62.54 11.02
CA LYS A 1 -21.62 61.13 11.48
C LYS A 1 -20.36 60.88 12.29
N GLN A 2 -20.46 60.30 13.49
CA GLN A 2 -19.30 59.77 14.22
C GLN A 2 -19.28 58.24 14.09
N LEU A 3 -18.09 57.65 14.15
CA LEU A 3 -17.91 56.20 14.28
C LEU A 3 -18.00 55.86 15.77
N CYS A 4 -19.12 55.28 16.21
CA CYS A 4 -19.35 54.98 17.62
C CYS A 4 -18.54 53.77 18.12
N ASN A 5 -18.05 52.94 17.21
CA ASN A 5 -16.97 51.98 17.46
C ASN A 5 -16.17 51.71 16.17
N ALA A 6 -14.90 51.39 16.35
CA ALA A 6 -14.07 50.70 15.36
C ALA A 6 -13.38 49.55 16.08
N VAL A 7 -13.34 48.37 15.47
CA VAL A 7 -12.62 47.20 15.99
C VAL A 7 -11.62 46.80 14.93
N ILE A 8 -10.36 47.12 15.18
CA ILE A 8 -9.24 46.68 14.34
C ILE A 8 -8.81 45.33 14.90
N TYR A 9 -8.96 44.28 14.10
CA TYR A 9 -8.30 43.01 14.37
C TYR A 9 -6.95 43.05 13.69
N GLU A 10 -5.92 43.29 14.48
CA GLU A 10 -4.54 43.28 14.02
C GLU A 10 -4.17 41.82 13.73
N TYR A 11 -4.12 41.50 12.44
CA TYR A 11 -3.41 40.31 11.97
C TYR A 11 -1.91 40.56 12.16
N ALA A 12 -1.14 39.48 12.34
CA ALA A 12 0.30 39.54 12.14
C ALA A 12 0.60 39.97 10.68
N GLY A 13 1.82 40.42 10.38
CA GLY A 13 2.13 41.06 9.10
C GLY A 13 1.73 40.22 7.88
N GLU A 14 1.31 40.86 6.78
CA GLU A 14 1.02 40.14 5.52
C GLU A 14 2.25 39.39 4.97
N ASP A 15 3.45 39.77 5.41
CA ASP A 15 4.74 39.11 5.17
C ASP A 15 5.00 37.87 6.06
N GLU A 16 4.36 37.78 7.24
CA GLU A 16 4.41 36.60 8.11
C GLU A 16 3.59 35.42 7.55
N PHE A 17 2.51 35.72 6.81
CA PHE A 17 1.65 34.71 6.20
C PHE A 17 2.00 34.43 4.74
N LYS A 18 1.98 33.15 4.33
CA LYS A 18 2.05 32.78 2.91
C LYS A 18 0.68 32.93 2.27
N LEU A 19 0.39 34.16 1.87
CA LEU A 19 -0.85 34.54 1.18
C LEU A 19 -0.77 34.28 -0.33
N ASP A 20 0.45 34.27 -0.87
CA ASP A 20 0.84 33.98 -2.25
C ASP A 20 0.82 32.47 -2.57
N ASP A 21 1.36 31.64 -1.67
CA ASP A 21 1.36 30.19 -1.79
C ASP A 21 0.10 29.56 -1.17
N ASN A 22 -0.87 29.23 -2.03
CA ASN A 22 -2.09 28.52 -1.65
C ASN A 22 -1.88 27.04 -1.29
N ASP A 23 -0.72 26.45 -1.58
CA ASP A 23 -0.38 25.09 -1.18
C ASP A 23 0.27 25.05 0.22
N HIS A 24 0.64 26.21 0.77
CA HIS A 24 1.24 26.33 2.09
C HIS A 24 0.27 25.94 3.22
N ILE A 25 0.72 25.05 4.10
CA ILE A 25 -0.03 24.65 5.31
C ILE A 25 0.58 25.34 6.53
N GLY A 26 -0.23 26.16 7.20
CA GLY A 26 0.14 26.95 8.37
C GLY A 26 -1.03 27.16 9.33
N PHE A 27 -0.99 28.23 10.13
CA PHE A 27 -2.03 28.59 11.09
C PHE A 27 -2.63 29.96 10.76
N TYR A 28 -3.45 30.02 9.72
CA TYR A 28 -4.06 31.28 9.29
C TYR A 28 -5.23 31.64 10.22
N PRO A 29 -5.21 32.79 10.91
CA PRO A 29 -6.29 33.18 11.82
C PRO A 29 -7.59 33.50 11.06
N THR A 30 -8.73 33.22 11.70
CA THR A 30 -10.07 33.58 11.24
C THR A 30 -11.03 33.75 12.42
N TRP A 31 -11.93 34.73 12.33
CA TRP A 31 -12.83 35.12 13.41
C TRP A 31 -14.26 34.60 13.15
N ASP A 32 -14.89 33.99 14.15
CA ASP A 32 -16.29 33.56 14.05
C ASP A 32 -17.28 34.73 14.28
N ILE A 33 -18.58 34.47 14.06
CA ILE A 33 -19.65 35.45 14.29
C ILE A 33 -19.77 35.93 15.75
N ASN A 34 -19.17 35.20 16.70
CA ASN A 34 -19.13 35.52 18.12
C ASN A 34 -17.82 36.25 18.53
N LYS A 35 -16.98 36.63 17.56
CA LYS A 35 -15.65 37.24 17.75
C LYS A 35 -14.65 36.32 18.47
N ARG A 36 -14.78 35.01 18.29
CA ARG A 36 -13.77 34.03 18.74
C ARG A 36 -12.72 33.85 17.66
N LEU A 37 -11.45 33.95 18.06
CA LEU A 37 -10.34 33.57 17.21
C LEU A 37 -10.32 32.05 17.02
N SER A 38 -10.13 31.63 15.78
CA SER A 38 -9.91 30.25 15.36
C SER A 38 -8.86 30.23 14.25
N TYR A 39 -8.38 29.05 13.86
CA TYR A 39 -7.33 28.91 12.84
C TYR A 39 -7.79 27.96 11.74
N ARG A 40 -7.48 28.30 10.48
CA ARG A 40 -7.62 27.43 9.32
C ARG A 40 -6.23 26.97 8.82
N PRO A 41 -6.11 25.79 8.18
CA PRO A 41 -4.80 25.25 7.85
C PRO A 41 -4.14 25.84 6.59
N ASP A 42 -4.93 26.47 5.71
CA ASP A 42 -4.52 26.97 4.39
C ASP A 42 -5.11 28.36 4.12
N ASN A 43 -4.62 29.06 3.10
CA ASN A 43 -5.16 30.38 2.74
C ASN A 43 -6.52 30.28 2.02
N GLU A 44 -6.54 29.98 0.72
CA GLU A 44 -7.76 29.93 -0.12
C GLU A 44 -7.93 28.61 -0.90
N LYS A 45 -7.11 27.58 -0.65
CA LYS A 45 -7.13 26.32 -1.43
C LYS A 45 -8.27 25.39 -1.06
N CYS A 46 -8.80 25.45 0.16
CA CYS A 46 -9.86 24.54 0.59
C CYS A 46 -11.26 24.97 0.11
N LEU A 47 -12.00 24.05 -0.49
CA LEU A 47 -13.43 24.15 -0.82
C LEU A 47 -14.30 24.61 0.38
N MET A 48 -13.91 24.26 1.61
CA MET A 48 -14.58 24.69 2.85
C MET A 48 -14.37 26.16 3.21
N ARG A 49 -13.43 26.83 2.55
CA ARG A 49 -13.10 28.26 2.70
C ARG A 49 -13.53 29.05 1.47
N ASN A 50 -13.15 28.58 0.29
CA ASN A 50 -13.46 29.18 -1.00
C ASN A 50 -14.25 28.17 -1.85
N MET A 51 -15.55 28.43 -2.03
CA MET A 51 -16.44 27.57 -2.82
C MET A 51 -16.12 27.52 -4.33
N THR A 52 -15.19 28.35 -4.83
CA THR A 52 -14.68 28.23 -6.21
C THR A 52 -13.46 27.32 -6.32
N SER A 53 -12.85 26.91 -5.21
CA SER A 53 -11.80 25.89 -5.23
C SER A 53 -12.39 24.51 -5.50
N PRO A 54 -11.88 23.75 -6.49
CA PRO A 54 -12.33 22.40 -6.78
C PRO A 54 -11.76 21.33 -5.82
N GLN A 55 -10.98 21.71 -4.79
CA GLN A 55 -10.27 20.75 -3.93
C GLN A 55 -10.34 21.11 -2.43
N PHE A 56 -10.18 20.10 -1.57
CA PHE A 56 -9.92 20.31 -0.14
C PHE A 56 -8.42 20.50 0.10
N CYS A 57 -8.03 21.28 1.11
CA CYS A 57 -6.63 21.36 1.56
C CYS A 57 -6.18 20.04 2.21
N THR A 58 -4.87 19.81 2.28
CA THR A 58 -4.29 18.52 2.73
C THR A 58 -4.82 18.05 4.10
N PRO A 59 -4.93 18.89 5.15
CA PRO A 59 -5.47 18.45 6.44
C PRO A 59 -6.97 18.12 6.41
N CYS A 60 -7.75 18.76 5.53
CA CYS A 60 -9.15 18.40 5.31
C CYS A 60 -9.26 17.04 4.59
N GLN A 61 -8.42 16.78 3.58
CA GLN A 61 -8.36 15.47 2.92
C GLN A 61 -7.94 14.36 3.91
N GLU A 62 -6.93 14.61 4.73
CA GLU A 62 -6.44 13.70 5.78
C GLU A 62 -7.57 13.35 6.77
N ASN A 63 -8.29 14.35 7.29
CA ASN A 63 -9.44 14.10 8.16
C ASN A 63 -10.56 13.34 7.43
N MET A 64 -10.87 13.65 6.17
CA MET A 64 -11.89 12.89 5.41
C MET A 64 -11.52 11.40 5.28
N TRP A 65 -10.26 11.08 4.96
CA TRP A 65 -9.77 9.70 4.98
C TRP A 65 -9.94 9.05 6.35
N LEU A 66 -9.43 9.68 7.41
CA LEU A 66 -9.48 9.13 8.76
C LEU A 66 -10.91 8.90 9.24
N GLN A 67 -11.86 9.78 8.92
CA GLN A 67 -13.28 9.62 9.28
C GLN A 67 -13.94 8.49 8.47
N PHE A 68 -13.71 8.42 7.15
CA PHE A 68 -14.25 7.37 6.28
C PHE A 68 -13.81 5.97 6.73
N LEU A 69 -12.53 5.83 7.05
CA LEU A 69 -11.93 4.57 7.51
C LEU A 69 -12.35 4.14 8.92
N THR A 70 -13.03 4.99 9.71
CA THR A 70 -13.68 4.51 10.96
C THR A 70 -14.85 3.55 10.71
N ARG A 71 -15.38 3.48 9.47
CA ARG A 71 -16.59 2.72 9.13
C ARG A 71 -16.40 1.68 8.03
N ILE A 72 -15.29 1.74 7.30
CA ILE A 72 -15.04 0.95 6.08
C ILE A 72 -13.64 0.34 6.16
N SER A 73 -13.56 -0.97 5.90
CA SER A 73 -12.31 -1.72 5.81
C SER A 73 -11.82 -1.80 4.36
N PHE A 74 -10.51 -1.83 4.16
CA PHE A 74 -9.89 -2.12 2.86
C PHE A 74 -10.08 -3.56 2.41
N VAL A 75 -10.21 -4.49 3.36
CA VAL A 75 -10.44 -5.91 3.09
C VAL A 75 -11.93 -6.11 2.81
N GLU A 76 -12.25 -6.35 1.54
CA GLU A 76 -13.61 -6.67 1.09
C GLU A 76 -13.96 -8.11 1.49
N ASP A 77 -13.05 -9.05 1.20
CA ASP A 77 -13.29 -10.48 1.29
C ASP A 77 -11.97 -11.29 1.31
N VAL A 78 -12.03 -12.53 1.79
CA VAL A 78 -10.94 -13.53 1.71
C VAL A 78 -11.53 -14.82 1.16
N VAL A 79 -11.34 -15.07 -0.14
CA VAL A 79 -11.87 -16.24 -0.82
C VAL A 79 -10.95 -17.43 -0.61
N VAL A 80 -11.46 -18.49 0.00
CA VAL A 80 -10.75 -19.77 0.21
C VAL A 80 -11.28 -20.79 -0.80
N THR A 81 -10.41 -21.26 -1.70
CA THR A 81 -10.71 -22.26 -2.73
C THR A 81 -9.83 -23.49 -2.49
N GLY A 82 -10.18 -24.28 -1.47
CA GLY A 82 -9.38 -25.43 -1.05
C GLY A 82 -8.05 -24.99 -0.42
N LYS A 83 -6.95 -25.14 -1.17
CA LYS A 83 -5.59 -24.71 -0.76
C LYS A 83 -5.26 -23.27 -1.15
N ASP A 84 -5.92 -22.74 -2.19
CA ASP A 84 -5.61 -21.45 -2.77
C ASP A 84 -6.49 -20.38 -2.11
N VAL A 85 -5.88 -19.30 -1.60
CA VAL A 85 -6.56 -18.24 -0.84
C VAL A 85 -6.27 -16.89 -1.47
N ALA A 86 -7.32 -16.17 -1.87
CA ALA A 86 -7.24 -14.85 -2.51
C ALA A 86 -7.84 -13.75 -1.62
N LEU A 87 -7.04 -12.73 -1.34
CA LEU A 87 -7.42 -11.51 -0.62
C LEU A 87 -8.01 -10.49 -1.60
N LYS A 88 -9.29 -10.13 -1.42
CA LYS A 88 -9.91 -9.02 -2.16
C LYS A 88 -9.75 -7.72 -1.36
N LEU A 89 -9.15 -6.71 -2.00
CA LEU A 89 -9.00 -5.37 -1.46
C LEU A 89 -9.69 -4.34 -2.35
N ILE A 90 -10.19 -3.27 -1.74
CA ILE A 90 -10.59 -2.06 -2.46
C ILE A 90 -9.39 -1.57 -3.29
N PRO A 91 -9.55 -1.25 -4.60
CA PRO A 91 -8.44 -0.96 -5.51
C PRO A 91 -7.77 0.41 -5.24
N LEU A 92 -6.89 0.43 -4.23
CA LEU A 92 -6.05 1.56 -3.81
C LEU A 92 -4.56 1.17 -3.85
N GLY A 93 -3.65 2.14 -3.72
CA GLY A 93 -2.21 1.93 -3.78
C GLY A 93 -1.78 1.33 -5.12
N GLN A 94 -0.98 0.25 -5.06
CA GLN A 94 -0.54 -0.51 -6.23
C GLN A 94 -1.68 -1.21 -7.00
N LEU A 95 -2.92 -1.20 -6.48
CA LEU A 95 -4.10 -1.78 -7.14
C LEU A 95 -4.94 -0.73 -7.90
N ARG A 96 -4.57 0.55 -7.89
CA ARG A 96 -5.24 1.56 -8.74
C ARG A 96 -4.85 1.40 -10.21
N PRO A 97 -5.77 1.64 -11.17
CA PRO A 97 -5.41 1.80 -12.58
C PRO A 97 -4.40 2.93 -12.84
N ASN A 98 -4.44 3.99 -12.03
CA ASN A 98 -3.48 5.08 -11.99
C ASN A 98 -2.83 5.12 -10.59
N PRO A 99 -1.66 4.50 -10.37
CA PRO A 99 -1.00 4.47 -9.07
C PRO A 99 -0.55 5.85 -8.58
N ILE A 100 -0.69 6.10 -7.28
CA ILE A 100 -0.21 7.34 -6.63
C ILE A 100 1.18 7.08 -6.02
N PRO A 101 2.20 7.91 -6.30
CA PRO A 101 3.53 7.73 -5.70
C PRO A 101 3.48 7.65 -4.16
N ASN A 102 4.21 6.69 -3.60
CA ASN A 102 4.25 6.33 -2.17
C ASN A 102 2.93 5.80 -1.57
N GLU A 103 1.84 5.67 -2.34
CA GLU A 103 0.63 4.98 -1.90
C GLU A 103 0.75 3.46 -2.09
N ARG A 104 0.53 2.68 -1.02
CA ARG A 104 0.60 1.21 -1.08
C ARG A 104 -0.21 0.52 0.03
N TYR A 105 -0.63 -0.70 -0.26
CA TYR A 105 -0.86 -1.73 0.76
C TYR A 105 0.43 -2.47 1.08
N SER A 106 0.59 -2.88 2.34
CA SER A 106 1.42 -4.03 2.73
C SER A 106 0.54 -5.12 3.33
N VAL A 107 0.87 -6.38 3.08
CA VAL A 107 0.08 -7.56 3.48
C VAL A 107 0.97 -8.54 4.25
N GLN A 108 0.50 -9.00 5.40
CA GLN A 108 1.19 -9.98 6.24
C GLN A 108 0.22 -11.11 6.58
N TRP A 109 0.61 -12.35 6.26
CA TRP A 109 -0.18 -13.54 6.52
C TRP A 109 0.36 -14.27 7.75
N PHE A 110 -0.54 -14.73 8.62
CA PHE A 110 -0.22 -15.41 9.87
C PHE A 110 -0.94 -16.74 9.94
N ASN A 111 -0.26 -17.80 10.39
CA ASN A 111 -0.86 -19.07 10.79
C ASN A 111 -0.60 -19.30 12.28
N ASN A 112 -1.66 -19.56 13.05
CA ASN A 112 -1.58 -19.71 14.52
C ASN A 112 -0.73 -18.60 15.21
N GLY A 113 -0.90 -17.35 14.77
CA GLY A 113 -0.15 -16.18 15.28
C GLY A 113 1.27 -15.96 14.73
N ASN A 114 1.83 -16.88 13.93
CA ASN A 114 3.19 -16.77 13.38
C ASN A 114 3.19 -16.21 11.94
N GLU A 115 4.01 -15.20 11.65
CA GLU A 115 4.11 -14.57 10.32
C GLU A 115 4.73 -15.53 9.29
N VAL A 116 3.98 -15.87 8.24
CA VAL A 116 4.46 -16.65 7.08
C VAL A 116 5.13 -15.68 6.10
N LYS A 117 6.39 -15.36 6.37
CA LYS A 117 7.16 -14.32 5.65
C LYS A 117 7.28 -14.54 4.14
N THR A 118 7.19 -15.78 3.67
CA THR A 118 7.19 -16.13 2.24
C THR A 118 5.97 -15.59 1.47
N PHE A 119 4.88 -15.27 2.17
CA PHE A 119 3.66 -14.69 1.60
C PHE A 119 3.56 -13.16 1.75
N ARG A 120 4.59 -12.49 2.29
CA ARG A 120 4.53 -11.04 2.52
C ARG A 120 4.26 -10.28 1.21
N ASP A 121 3.34 -9.33 1.31
CA ASP A 121 2.85 -8.47 0.23
C ASP A 121 2.21 -9.22 -0.97
N GLN A 122 1.87 -10.51 -0.81
CA GLN A 122 1.10 -11.30 -1.79
C GLN A 122 -0.41 -11.18 -1.53
N PHE A 123 -1.19 -11.03 -2.60
CA PHE A 123 -2.66 -11.00 -2.57
C PHE A 123 -3.31 -12.36 -2.82
N SER A 124 -2.55 -13.37 -3.25
CA SER A 124 -3.00 -14.76 -3.41
C SER A 124 -1.91 -15.69 -2.92
N ILE A 125 -2.27 -16.70 -2.12
CA ILE A 125 -1.34 -17.64 -1.47
C ILE A 125 -1.82 -19.08 -1.62
N ASP A 126 -0.89 -20.04 -1.53
CA ASP A 126 -1.19 -21.47 -1.44
C ASP A 126 -0.82 -21.98 -0.05
N VAL A 127 -1.82 -22.22 0.81
CA VAL A 127 -1.58 -22.64 2.20
C VAL A 127 -0.94 -24.02 2.33
N SER A 128 -0.98 -24.85 1.28
CA SER A 128 -0.37 -26.19 1.29
C SER A 128 1.16 -26.15 1.36
N THR A 129 1.76 -25.03 0.96
CA THR A 129 3.22 -24.81 1.00
C THR A 129 3.76 -24.63 2.42
N VAL A 130 2.89 -24.41 3.42
CA VAL A 130 3.28 -24.29 4.83
C VAL A 130 3.11 -25.63 5.54
N SER A 131 4.23 -26.34 5.72
CA SER A 131 4.27 -27.60 6.48
C SER A 131 3.79 -27.37 7.92
N GLY A 132 2.88 -28.24 8.40
CA GLY A 132 2.32 -28.16 9.75
C GLY A 132 1.34 -27.00 9.99
N ALA A 133 0.87 -26.31 8.94
CA ALA A 133 -0.12 -25.24 9.07
C ALA A 133 -1.40 -25.71 9.79
N THR A 134 -1.88 -24.89 10.71
CA THR A 134 -3.20 -25.08 11.33
C THR A 134 -4.32 -24.57 10.40
N LYS A 135 -5.57 -24.93 10.69
CA LYS A 135 -6.73 -24.39 9.97
C LYS A 135 -6.92 -22.88 10.14
N GLN A 136 -6.45 -22.29 11.24
CA GLN A 136 -6.74 -20.88 11.57
C GLN A 136 -5.65 -19.95 11.02
N TRP A 137 -6.08 -19.11 10.08
CA TRP A 137 -5.24 -18.10 9.45
C TRP A 137 -5.76 -16.70 9.74
N THR A 138 -4.85 -15.73 9.70
CA THR A 138 -5.15 -14.31 9.84
C THR A 138 -4.33 -13.52 8.84
N VAL A 139 -4.98 -12.65 8.08
CA VAL A 139 -4.30 -11.69 7.21
C VAL A 139 -4.41 -10.30 7.81
N LYS A 140 -3.29 -9.59 7.87
CA LYS A 140 -3.20 -8.19 8.31
C LYS A 140 -2.77 -7.34 7.13
N VAL A 141 -3.48 -6.24 6.91
CA VAL A 141 -3.27 -5.32 5.79
C VAL A 141 -3.08 -3.92 6.35
N ASN A 142 -2.02 -3.23 5.93
CA ASN A 142 -1.78 -1.84 6.28
C ASN A 142 -1.74 -1.00 5.01
N PHE A 143 -2.69 -0.07 4.89
CA PHE A 143 -2.67 0.97 3.87
C PHE A 143 -1.73 2.10 4.28
N THR A 144 -1.11 2.75 3.31
CA THR A 144 -0.22 3.90 3.47
C THR A 144 -0.41 4.80 2.25
N THR A 145 -0.65 6.09 2.47
CA THR A 145 -0.88 7.08 1.41
C THR A 145 -0.26 8.41 1.83
N PRO A 146 0.35 9.21 0.94
CA PRO A 146 0.95 10.50 1.31
C PRO A 146 -0.06 11.51 1.90
N THR A 147 -1.36 11.32 1.68
CA THR A 147 -2.43 12.14 2.26
C THR A 147 -2.66 11.89 3.76
N ILE A 148 -2.27 10.74 4.31
CA ILE A 148 -2.41 10.43 5.74
C ILE A 148 -1.01 10.43 6.36
N ARG A 149 -0.70 11.49 7.11
CA ARG A 149 0.57 11.72 7.80
C ARG A 149 0.56 11.09 9.19
N VAL A 150 -0.58 11.14 9.89
CA VAL A 150 -0.75 10.58 11.23
C VAL A 150 -2.06 9.79 11.35
N ASP A 151 -1.96 8.47 11.54
CA ASP A 151 -3.06 7.63 11.98
C ASP A 151 -2.91 7.28 13.47
N SER A 152 -3.50 8.11 14.33
CA SER A 152 -3.53 7.90 15.78
C SER A 152 -4.61 6.90 16.24
N LYS A 153 -5.43 6.37 15.32
CA LYS A 153 -6.55 5.47 15.64
C LYS A 153 -6.37 4.05 15.10
N GLY A 154 -5.37 3.81 14.26
CA GLY A 154 -5.12 2.53 13.59
C GLY A 154 -6.08 2.24 12.44
N VAL A 155 -6.82 3.23 11.93
CA VAL A 155 -7.82 3.05 10.87
C VAL A 155 -7.24 2.79 9.48
N THR A 156 -5.93 2.98 9.25
CA THR A 156 -5.30 2.52 8.01
C THR A 156 -4.99 1.01 8.02
N ARG A 157 -5.34 0.30 9.10
CA ARG A 157 -5.05 -1.13 9.29
C ARG A 157 -6.34 -1.94 9.31
N ALA A 158 -6.30 -3.09 8.64
CA ALA A 158 -7.38 -4.07 8.62
C ALA A 158 -6.83 -5.46 8.97
N GLU A 159 -7.63 -6.24 9.68
CA GLU A 159 -7.28 -7.61 10.09
C GLU A 159 -8.48 -8.53 9.85
N ARG A 160 -8.22 -9.68 9.23
CA ARG A 160 -9.26 -10.67 8.90
C ARG A 160 -8.77 -12.08 9.20
N SER A 161 -9.43 -12.75 10.13
CA SER A 161 -9.23 -14.17 10.39
C SER A 161 -10.17 -15.02 9.55
N PHE A 162 -9.68 -16.17 9.10
CA PHE A 162 -10.41 -17.13 8.27
C PHE A 162 -9.92 -18.55 8.55
N ASN A 163 -10.72 -19.55 8.16
CA ASN A 163 -10.33 -20.94 8.23
C ASN A 163 -9.96 -21.44 6.83
N ALA A 164 -8.82 -22.11 6.69
CA ALA A 164 -8.47 -22.85 5.50
C ALA A 164 -8.62 -24.35 5.80
N ASP A 165 -9.70 -24.97 5.29
CA ASP A 165 -9.97 -26.40 5.43
C ASP A 165 -9.15 -27.24 4.40
N TYR A 166 -7.83 -27.04 4.42
CA TYR A 166 -6.87 -27.85 3.67
C TYR A 166 -6.11 -28.77 4.63
N THR A 167 -6.17 -30.08 4.38
CA THR A 167 -5.36 -31.08 5.09
C THR A 167 -4.07 -31.36 4.33
N THR A 168 -2.97 -30.75 4.77
CA THR A 168 -1.64 -31.03 4.19
C THR A 168 -1.29 -32.51 4.35
N PRO A 169 -0.92 -33.22 3.26
CA PRO A 169 -0.57 -34.63 3.34
C PRO A 169 0.71 -34.81 4.18
N THR A 170 0.59 -35.49 5.31
CA THR A 170 1.72 -35.78 6.20
C THR A 170 2.73 -36.67 5.47
N SER A 171 3.90 -36.11 5.11
CA SER A 171 4.97 -36.85 4.46
C SER A 171 5.69 -37.78 5.44
N THR A 172 5.11 -38.95 5.67
CA THR A 172 5.77 -40.04 6.40
C THR A 172 6.88 -40.61 5.52
N LEU A 173 8.12 -40.13 5.75
CA LEU A 173 9.31 -40.61 5.05
C LEU A 173 9.68 -42.04 5.48
N THR A 174 9.09 -43.03 4.84
CA THR A 174 9.54 -44.43 4.93
C THR A 174 10.92 -44.57 4.29
N PRO A 175 11.97 -45.00 5.02
CA PRO A 175 13.31 -45.12 4.47
C PRO A 175 13.46 -46.38 3.60
N THR A 176 13.35 -46.22 2.28
CA THR A 176 13.56 -47.33 1.33
C THR A 176 15.05 -47.54 1.05
N THR A 177 15.63 -48.60 1.63
CA THR A 177 17.01 -49.02 1.34
C THR A 177 17.09 -49.81 0.03
N THR A 178 17.38 -49.13 -1.08
CA THR A 178 17.62 -49.77 -2.38
C THR A 178 19.08 -50.19 -2.52
N ALA A 179 19.35 -51.50 -2.58
CA ALA A 179 20.67 -52.02 -2.90
C ALA A 179 20.98 -51.85 -4.41
N ALA A 180 22.20 -51.44 -4.74
CA ALA A 180 22.64 -51.24 -6.12
C ALA A 180 23.47 -52.42 -6.64
N THR A 181 23.14 -52.89 -7.84
CA THR A 181 23.92 -53.90 -8.59
C THR A 181 24.32 -53.31 -9.95
N PRO A 182 25.60 -53.33 -10.35
CA PRO A 182 26.07 -52.72 -11.60
C PRO A 182 26.06 -53.69 -12.80
N THR A 183 25.81 -53.16 -14.00
CA THR A 183 26.02 -53.87 -15.29
C THR A 183 26.57 -52.90 -16.34
N THR A 184 27.45 -53.37 -17.23
CA THR A 184 28.30 -52.56 -18.13
C THR A 184 28.09 -52.81 -19.64
N THR A 185 28.60 -51.89 -20.48
CA THR A 185 28.76 -52.00 -21.97
C THR A 185 27.45 -52.00 -22.80
N LYS A 186 27.41 -51.67 -24.11
CA LYS A 186 28.42 -51.22 -25.12
C LYS A 186 27.77 -50.17 -26.06
N ALA A 187 28.53 -49.54 -26.97
CA ALA A 187 28.06 -48.44 -27.84
C ALA A 187 28.40 -48.59 -29.35
N THR A 188 27.58 -47.93 -30.20
CA THR A 188 27.91 -47.34 -31.54
C THR A 188 28.12 -48.32 -32.72
N PRO A 189 27.84 -48.00 -34.03
CA PRO A 189 27.43 -46.72 -34.69
C PRO A 189 26.12 -46.76 -35.56
N SER A 190 25.83 -45.61 -36.21
CA SER A 190 24.77 -45.34 -37.23
C SER A 190 25.38 -45.18 -38.64
N PRO A 191 24.59 -45.12 -39.75
CA PRO A 191 24.11 -43.85 -40.35
C PRO A 191 22.57 -43.94 -40.70
N THR A 192 21.87 -43.15 -41.55
CA THR A 192 22.22 -42.22 -42.65
C THR A 192 21.10 -41.18 -42.97
N THR A 193 21.48 -39.94 -43.34
CA THR A 193 20.82 -38.88 -44.16
C THR A 193 19.28 -38.72 -44.30
N ALA A 194 18.77 -37.51 -43.93
CA ALA A 194 18.00 -36.59 -44.81
C ALA A 194 17.71 -35.21 -44.15
N THR A 195 17.55 -34.15 -44.96
CA THR A 195 17.30 -32.73 -44.57
C THR A 195 16.52 -32.01 -45.71
N PRO A 196 16.05 -30.75 -45.57
CA PRO A 196 15.67 -29.95 -44.38
C PRO A 196 14.25 -29.32 -44.50
N VAL A 197 13.79 -28.56 -43.49
CA VAL A 197 12.70 -27.56 -43.64
C VAL A 197 13.11 -26.28 -42.91
N PRO A 198 12.98 -25.07 -43.52
CA PRO A 198 13.34 -23.82 -42.86
C PRO A 198 12.16 -23.20 -42.09
N THR A 199 12.43 -22.70 -40.88
CA THR A 199 11.52 -21.81 -40.14
C THR A 199 12.32 -20.59 -39.69
N THR A 200 11.81 -19.38 -39.97
CA THR A 200 12.49 -18.12 -39.67
C THR A 200 12.34 -17.71 -38.20
N VAL A 201 13.43 -17.22 -37.61
CA VAL A 201 13.48 -16.75 -36.21
C VAL A 201 13.34 -15.22 -36.18
N PRO A 202 12.39 -14.65 -35.43
CA PRO A 202 12.31 -13.20 -35.21
C PRO A 202 13.37 -12.74 -34.17
N PRO A 203 13.92 -11.51 -34.30
CA PRO A 203 14.98 -11.02 -33.42
C PRO A 203 14.48 -10.68 -32.00
N ALA A 204 15.38 -10.75 -31.02
CA ALA A 204 15.10 -10.44 -29.62
C ALA A 204 14.98 -8.92 -29.35
N PRO A 205 14.19 -8.49 -28.33
CA PRO A 205 14.06 -7.09 -27.97
C PRO A 205 15.31 -6.54 -27.27
N ILE A 206 15.58 -5.25 -27.50
CA ILE A 206 16.73 -4.53 -26.93
C ILE A 206 16.43 -4.11 -25.49
N MET A 207 17.32 -4.45 -24.54
CA MET A 207 17.23 -3.93 -23.17
C MET A 207 17.80 -2.51 -23.09
N VAL A 208 17.02 -1.58 -22.53
CA VAL A 208 17.48 -0.22 -22.19
C VAL A 208 17.72 -0.15 -20.69
N THR A 209 18.99 -0.08 -20.28
CA THR A 209 19.40 0.10 -18.88
C THR A 209 19.29 1.57 -18.48
N LEU A 210 18.37 1.89 -17.56
CA LEU A 210 18.32 3.19 -16.88
C LEU A 210 19.01 3.08 -15.52
N THR A 211 19.94 4.00 -15.26
CA THR A 211 20.65 4.11 -13.98
C THR A 211 19.84 4.93 -12.96
N PRO A 212 19.75 4.53 -11.68
CA PRO A 212 19.01 5.27 -10.68
C PRO A 212 19.81 6.47 -10.14
N THR A 213 19.25 7.68 -10.24
CA THR A 213 19.84 8.89 -9.67
C THR A 213 19.31 9.14 -8.25
N THR A 214 20.19 9.12 -7.26
CA THR A 214 19.80 9.26 -5.84
C THR A 214 19.47 10.71 -5.47
N ILE A 215 18.19 11.01 -5.21
CA ILE A 215 17.77 12.26 -4.57
C ILE A 215 17.65 12.03 -3.06
N LYS A 216 18.45 12.77 -2.26
CA LYS A 216 18.29 12.80 -0.79
C LYS A 216 17.17 13.77 -0.42
N ALA A 217 16.14 13.27 0.26
CA ALA A 217 15.23 14.13 1.00
C ALA A 217 15.83 14.42 2.39
N GLN A 218 15.98 15.70 2.73
CA GLN A 218 16.20 16.16 4.10
C GLN A 218 15.11 17.16 4.46
N TYR A 219 14.26 16.79 5.42
CA TYR A 219 13.39 17.71 6.14
C TYR A 219 13.59 17.44 7.62
N ALA A 220 13.95 18.48 8.37
CA ALA A 220 14.17 18.40 9.80
C ALA A 220 12.81 18.50 10.53
N TYR A 221 12.62 17.65 11.55
CA TYR A 221 11.60 17.89 12.56
C TYR A 221 12.01 19.08 13.43
N VAL A 222 11.02 19.88 13.83
CA VAL A 222 11.12 20.75 15.00
C VAL A 222 10.00 20.33 15.94
N GLU A 223 10.36 19.63 17.01
CA GLU A 223 9.46 19.41 18.14
C GLU A 223 9.38 20.70 18.96
N LEU A 224 8.18 21.04 19.44
CA LEU A 224 7.98 22.08 20.45
C LEU A 224 7.06 21.55 21.56
N LEU A 225 7.42 21.94 22.78
CA LEU A 225 6.71 21.70 24.04
C LEU A 225 5.61 22.75 24.26
#